data_AF-A0AAW8CYR6-F1
#
_entry.id   AF-A0AAW8CYR6-F1
#
_cell.length_a   1.000
_cell.length_b   1.000
_cell.length_c   1.000
_cell.angle_alpha   90.00
_cell.angle_beta   90.00
_cell.angle_gamma   90.00
#
_symmetry.space_group_name_H-M   'P 1'
#
loop_
_entity.id
_entity.type
_entity.pdbx_description
1 polymer ?
#
loop_
_entity_poly.entity_id
_entity_poly.type
_entity_poly.pdbx_seq_one_letter_code
_entity_poly.pdbx_strand_id
1 'polypeptide(L)'
;MERFKIHYLGLSVAAREALAQQAGTTRGTLHQVVYGGKRIELGLADCLVALCPPLTLDDMPLTDRAIQQRIVRARAPSPVETIGG
;
A
#
# COMPACT_ATOMS: atom_id res chain seq x y z
N MET A 1 3.40 -3.90 -9.30
CA MET A 1 3.71 -2.44 -9.38
C MET A 1 2.97 -1.72 -10.50
N GLU A 2 2.96 -2.23 -11.74
CA GLU A 2 2.40 -1.50 -12.89
C GLU A 2 0.90 -1.18 -12.75
N ARG A 3 0.14 -2.03 -12.04
CA ARG A 3 -1.31 -1.84 -11.82
C ARG A 3 -1.66 -0.64 -10.94
N PHE A 4 -0.92 -0.38 -9.86
CA PHE A 4 -1.14 0.84 -9.05
C PHE A 4 -0.86 2.10 -9.86
N LYS A 5 0.24 2.08 -10.63
CA LYS A 5 0.60 3.19 -11.52
C LYS A 5 -0.52 3.46 -12.53
N ILE A 6 -1.01 2.43 -13.23
CA ILE A 6 -2.10 2.56 -14.20
C ILE A 6 -3.37 3.12 -13.53
N HIS A 7 -3.76 2.56 -12.38
CA HIS A 7 -4.93 3.02 -11.63
C HIS A 7 -4.81 4.51 -11.28
N TYR A 8 -3.69 4.90 -10.66
CA TYR A 8 -3.46 6.28 -10.23
C TYR A 8 -3.45 7.28 -11.41
N LEU A 9 -2.87 6.89 -12.54
CA LEU A 9 -2.83 7.71 -13.74
C LEU A 9 -4.22 7.87 -14.38
N GLY A 10 -5.11 6.90 -14.22
CA GLY A 10 -6.51 7.00 -14.65
C GLY A 10 -7.37 7.95 -13.82
N LEU A 11 -6.92 8.36 -12.63
CA LEU A 11 -7.65 9.28 -11.77
C LEU A 11 -7.54 10.73 -12.26
N SER A 12 -8.63 11.49 -12.08
CA SER A 12 -8.62 12.95 -12.22
C SER A 12 -7.71 13.59 -11.14
N VAL A 13 -7.29 14.83 -11.36
CA VAL A 13 -6.46 15.55 -10.37
C VAL A 13 -7.14 15.62 -9.00
N ALA A 14 -8.45 15.89 -8.96
CA ALA A 14 -9.23 15.93 -7.73
C ALA A 14 -9.29 14.55 -7.04
N ALA A 15 -9.50 13.47 -7.80
CA ALA A 15 -9.51 12.11 -7.26
C ALA A 15 -8.14 11.68 -6.72
N ARG A 16 -7.03 12.13 -7.34
CA ARG A 16 -5.67 11.88 -6.84
C ARG A 16 -5.42 12.57 -5.49
N GLU A 17 -5.92 13.79 -5.32
CA GLU A 17 -5.81 14.52 -4.06
C GLU A 17 -6.65 13.84 -2.96
N ALA A 18 -7.90 13.48 -3.28
CA ALA A 18 -8.79 12.76 -2.36
C ALA A 18 -8.21 11.41 -1.93
N LEU A 19 -7.66 10.62 -2.87
CA LEU A 19 -7.01 9.36 -2.55
C LEU A 19 -5.82 9.56 -1.61
N ALA A 20 -4.97 10.55 -1.88
CA ALA A 20 -3.83 10.84 -1.01
C ALA A 20 -4.27 11.19 0.41
N GLN A 21 -5.29 12.04 0.54
CA GLN A 21 -5.85 12.43 1.83
C GLN A 21 -6.43 11.24 2.59
N GLN A 22 -7.22 10.39 1.92
CA GLN A 22 -7.83 9.19 2.54
C GLN A 22 -6.76 8.17 2.96
N ALA A 23 -5.68 8.03 2.18
CA ALA A 23 -4.56 7.16 2.50
C ALA A 23 -3.62 7.75 3.58
N GLY A 24 -3.91 8.94 4.12
CA GLY A 24 -3.09 9.59 5.15
C GLY A 24 -1.72 10.07 4.62
N THR A 25 -1.66 10.48 3.35
CA THR A 25 -0.44 10.95 2.69
C THR A 25 -0.70 12.19 1.82
N THR A 26 0.28 12.57 1.00
CA THR A 26 0.18 13.72 0.08
C THR A 26 0.18 13.29 -1.38
N ARG A 27 -0.47 14.06 -2.26
CA ARG A 27 -0.42 13.82 -3.70
C ARG A 27 1.02 13.79 -4.24
N GLY A 28 1.88 14.64 -3.70
CA GLY A 28 3.32 14.63 -4.02
C GLY A 28 4.00 13.31 -3.69
N THR A 29 3.66 12.69 -2.55
CA THR A 29 4.18 11.37 -2.19
C THR A 29 3.73 10.32 -3.20
N LEU A 30 2.44 10.29 -3.56
CA LEU A 30 1.93 9.34 -4.56
C LEU A 30 2.53 9.59 -5.96
N HIS A 31 2.81 10.85 -6.33
CA HIS A 31 3.56 11.18 -7.54
C HIS A 31 4.98 10.60 -7.51
N GLN A 32 5.70 10.70 -6.39
CA GLN A 32 7.02 10.09 -6.26
C GLN A 32 6.96 8.57 -6.41
N VAL A 33 5.88 7.93 -5.95
CA VAL A 33 5.68 6.49 -6.11
C VAL A 33 5.46 6.12 -7.58
N VAL A 34 4.62 6.87 -8.28
CA VAL A 34 4.18 6.59 -9.67
C VAL A 34 5.23 6.96 -10.71
N TYR A 35 5.93 8.09 -10.51
CA TYR A 35 6.88 8.65 -11.48
C TYR A 35 8.33 8.56 -11.00
N GLY A 36 8.57 8.74 -9.70
CA GLY A 36 9.92 8.82 -9.13
C GLY A 36 10.50 7.49 -8.65
N GLY A 37 9.76 6.38 -8.80
CA GLY A 37 10.21 5.06 -8.36
C GLY A 37 10.31 4.91 -6.83
N LYS A 38 9.68 5.80 -6.06
CA LYS A 38 9.67 5.73 -4.60
C LYS A 38 8.98 4.44 -4.15
N ARG A 39 9.68 3.69 -3.31
CA ARG A 39 9.13 2.51 -2.61
C ARG A 39 8.45 2.93 -1.30
N ILE A 40 7.42 2.22 -0.88
CA ILE A 40 6.56 2.57 0.26
C ILE A 40 6.56 1.49 1.34
N GLU A 41 6.27 1.93 2.55
CA GLU A 41 6.15 1.04 3.70
C GLU A 41 4.80 0.33 3.73
N LEU A 42 4.75 -0.83 4.41
CA LEU A 42 3.59 -1.73 4.40
C LEU A 42 2.29 -1.04 4.83
N GLY A 43 2.34 -0.18 5.85
CA GLY A 43 1.14 0.53 6.34
C GLY A 43 0.49 1.42 5.28
N LEU A 44 1.29 2.15 4.47
CA LEU A 44 0.73 2.95 3.38
C LEU A 44 0.18 2.06 2.26
N ALA A 45 0.86 0.95 1.96
CA ALA A 45 0.40 0.00 0.96
C ALA A 45 -0.94 -0.65 1.34
N ASP A 46 -1.13 -1.03 2.60
CA ASP A 46 -2.39 -1.57 3.13
C ASP A 46 -3.53 -0.56 2.95
N CYS A 47 -3.31 0.72 3.28
CA CYS A 47 -4.31 1.78 3.04
C CYS A 47 -4.69 1.88 1.56
N LEU A 48 -3.71 1.87 0.65
CA LEU A 48 -3.96 1.99 -0.79
C LEU A 48 -4.71 0.77 -1.34
N VAL A 49 -4.38 -0.44 -0.88
CA VAL A 49 -5.10 -1.67 -1.26
C VAL A 49 -6.56 -1.62 -0.80
N ALA A 50 -6.82 -1.14 0.42
CA ALA A 50 -8.18 -1.01 0.94
C ALA A 50 -9.01 0.03 0.16
N LEU A 51 -8.38 1.12 -0.29
CA LEU A 51 -9.05 2.21 -1.01
C LEU A 51 -9.23 1.96 -2.51
N CYS A 52 -8.40 1.10 -3.11
CA CYS A 52 -8.33 0.91 -4.57
C CYS A 52 -8.54 -0.56 -4.99
N PRO A 53 -9.72 -1.17 -4.79
CA PRO A 53 -9.99 -2.50 -5.33
C PRO A 53 -9.92 -2.50 -6.87
N PRO A 54 -9.39 -3.55 -7.53
CA PRO A 54 -8.92 -4.83 -6.98
C PRO A 54 -7.38 -4.89 -6.81
N LEU A 55 -6.75 -3.79 -6.42
CA LEU A 55 -5.30 -3.80 -6.18
C LEU A 55 -4.95 -4.66 -4.97
N THR A 56 -3.77 -5.25 -5.02
CA THR A 56 -3.21 -6.10 -3.95
C THR A 56 -1.83 -5.59 -3.54
N LEU A 57 -1.25 -6.16 -2.48
CA LEU A 57 0.12 -5.81 -2.07
C LEU A 57 1.18 -6.14 -3.13
N ASP A 58 0.91 -7.08 -4.04
CA ASP A 58 1.79 -7.37 -5.20
C ASP A 58 1.77 -6.25 -6.26
N ASP A 59 0.75 -5.40 -6.20
CA ASP A 59 0.63 -4.24 -7.07
C ASP A 59 1.38 -3.02 -6.54
N MET A 60 1.90 -3.07 -5.31
CA MET A 60 2.53 -1.94 -4.63
C MET A 60 4.07 -1.99 -4.71
N PRO A 61 4.75 -0.86 -4.89
CA PRO A 61 6.21 -0.79 -4.81
C PRO A 61 6.66 -0.78 -3.34
N LEU A 62 6.66 -1.95 -2.70
CA LEU A 62 7.05 -2.07 -1.29
C LEU A 62 8.56 -1.88 -1.09
N THR A 63 8.99 -1.29 0.03
CA THR A 63 10.40 -1.33 0.48
C THR A 63 10.83 -2.77 0.78
N ASP A 64 12.14 -3.05 0.82
CA ASP A 64 12.63 -4.40 1.18
C ASP A 64 12.18 -4.80 2.59
N ARG A 65 12.17 -3.84 3.51
CA ARG A 65 11.65 -4.04 4.87
C ARG A 65 10.17 -4.40 4.87
N ALA A 66 9.33 -3.71 4.09
CA ALA A 66 7.91 -4.01 3.98
C ALA A 66 7.65 -5.39 3.35
N ILE A 67 8.46 -5.80 2.36
CA ILE A 67 8.42 -7.16 1.80
C ILE A 67 8.72 -8.19 2.89
N GLN A 68 9.80 -8.00 3.65
CA GLN A 68 10.15 -8.92 4.75
C GLN A 68 9.07 -8.96 5.83
N GLN A 69 8.49 -7.80 6.20
CA GLN A 69 7.37 -7.75 7.15
C GLN A 69 6.17 -8.58 6.68
N ARG A 70 5.79 -8.48 5.40
CA ARG A 70 4.72 -9.29 4.81
C ARG A 70 5.06 -10.79 4.88
N ILE A 71 6.30 -11.17 4.55
CA ILE A 71 6.75 -12.57 4.60
C ILE A 71 6.68 -13.12 6.03
N VAL A 72 7.18 -12.37 7.02
CA VAL A 72 7.15 -12.79 8.44
C VAL A 72 5.70 -12.93 8.93
N ARG A 73 4.82 -11.98 8.62
CA ARG A 73 3.39 -12.06 8.98
C ARG A 73 2.69 -13.27 8.37
N ALA A 74 3.01 -13.62 7.11
CA ALA A 74 2.44 -14.78 6.44
C ALA A 74 2.94 -16.12 7.00
N ARG A 75 4.10 -16.13 7.67
CA ARG A 75 4.70 -17.31 8.31
C ARG A 75 4.38 -17.43 9.79
N ALA A 76 3.92 -16.35 10.43
CA ALA A 76 3.56 -16.38 11.83
C ALA A 76 2.39 -17.37 12.02
N PRO A 77 2.49 -18.35 12.94
CA PRO A 77 1.33 -19.13 13.33
C PRO A 77 0.25 -18.15 13.80
N SER A 78 -1.02 -18.43 13.46
CA SER A 78 -2.18 -17.70 13.98
C SER A 78 -1.98 -17.39 15.47
N PRO A 79 -2.41 -16.21 15.96
CA PRO A 79 -2.15 -15.81 17.33
C PRO A 79 -2.50 -16.97 18.26
N VAL A 80 -1.52 -17.36 19.07
CA VAL A 80 -1.69 -18.34 20.15
C VAL A 80 -2.98 -17.97 20.86
N GLU A 81 -3.96 -18.87 20.86
CA GLU A 81 -5.11 -18.77 21.74
C GLU A 81 -4.54 -18.61 23.15
N THR A 82 -4.58 -17.40 23.69
CA THR A 82 -4.32 -17.20 25.12
C THR A 82 -5.46 -17.89 25.84
N ILE A 83 -5.22 -19.15 26.22
CA ILE A 83 -6.08 -19.94 27.08
C ILE A 83 -6.31 -19.10 28.35
N GLY A 84 -7.58 -18.90 28.69
CA GLY A 84 -7.99 -18.19 29.88
C GLY A 84 -7.32 -18.72 31.14
N GLY A 85 -7.06 -17.80 32.06
CA GLY A 85 -6.76 -18.02 33.46
C GLY A 85 -7.47 -16.96 34.27
#